data_AF-A0A2I0X9I3-F1
#
_entry.id   AF-A0A2I0X9I3-F1
#
_cell.length_a   1.000
_cell.length_b   1.000
_cell.length_c   1.000
_cell.angle_alpha   90.00
_cell.angle_beta   90.00
_cell.angle_gamma   90.00
#
_symmetry.space_group_name_H-M   'P 1'
#
loop_
_entity.id
_entity.type
_entity.pdbx_description
1 polymer ?
#
loop_
_entity_poly.entity_id
_entity_poly.type
_entity_poly.pdbx_seq_one_letter_code
_entity_poly.pdbx_strand_id
1 'polypeptide(L)' 'MYELRIWMLNEEVKTTSKMVDDVKKTWIEAGVTIMSDGWSDIRHRSIINFLVNNPYGTVFLKSVDTSSFVKDA' A
#
# COMPACT_ATOMS: atom_id res chain seq x y z
N MET A 1 13.28 11.91 -24.10
CA MET A 1 13.25 12.04 -22.62
C MET A 1 11.98 11.45 -22.00
N TYR A 2 10.79 11.61 -22.60
CA TYR A 2 9.54 10.97 -22.12
C TYR A 2 9.61 9.42 -22.15
N GLU A 3 10.13 8.83 -23.23
CA GLU A 3 10.24 7.37 -23.38
C GLU A 3 11.20 6.72 -22.38
N LEU A 4 12.32 7.38 -22.05
CA LEU A 4 13.24 6.91 -21.01
C LEU A 4 12.56 6.85 -19.63
N ARG A 5 11.70 7.83 -19.31
CA ARG A 5 10.94 7.83 -18.05
C ARG A 5 9.97 6.66 -17.96
N ILE A 6 9.32 6.29 -19.06
CA ILE A 6 8.40 5.14 -19.11
C ILE A 6 9.16 3.84 -18.90
N TRP A 7 10.27 3.66 -19.63
CA TRP A 7 11.07 2.44 -19.50
C TRP A 7 11.61 2.26 -18.07
N MET A 8 12.20 3.32 -17.50
CA MET A 8 12.71 3.28 -16.12
C MET A 8 11.59 3.00 -15.12
N LEU A 9 10.44 3.67 -15.24
CA LEU A 9 9.30 3.42 -14.36
C LEU A 9 8.82 1.98 -14.44
N ASN A 10 8.73 1.40 -15.64
CA ASN A 10 8.32 0.02 -15.82
C ASN A 10 9.31 -0.97 -15.19
N GLU A 11 10.61 -0.70 -15.28
CA GLU A 11 11.64 -1.52 -14.61
C GLU A 11 11.56 -1.43 -13.09
N GLU A 12 11.32 -0.23 -12.53
CA GLU A 12 11.11 -0.05 -11.09
C GLU A 12 9.83 -0.73 -10.60
N VAL A 13 8.75 -0.68 -11.39
CA VAL A 13 7.49 -1.39 -11.10
C VAL A 13 7.72 -2.90 -11.06
N LYS A 14 8.46 -3.46 -12.03
CA LYS A 14 8.79 -4.90 -12.04
C LYS A 14 9.62 -5.29 -10.83
N THR A 15 10.66 -4.52 -10.53
CA THR A 15 11.55 -4.76 -9.39
C THR A 15 10.78 -4.73 -8.08
N THR A 16 9.97 -3.69 -7.87
CA THR A 16 9.15 -3.54 -6.66
C THR A 16 8.10 -4.66 -6.55
N SER A 17 7.46 -5.04 -7.66
CA SER A 17 6.47 -6.12 -7.67
C SER A 17 7.10 -7.45 -7.25
N LYS A 18 8.31 -7.75 -7.74
CA LYS A 18 9.06 -8.95 -7.34
C LYS A 18 9.36 -8.94 -5.84
N MET A 19 9.82 -7.81 -5.30
CA MET A 19 10.08 -7.68 -3.85
C MET A 19 8.81 -7.91 -3.03
N VAL A 20 7.68 -7.35 -3.46
CA VAL A 20 6.38 -7.56 -2.80
C VAL A 20 5.97 -9.04 -2.84
N ASP A 21 6.14 -9.72 -3.97
CA ASP A 21 5.80 -11.14 -4.10
C ASP A 21 6.69 -12.02 -3.23
N ASP A 22 7.98 -11.68 -3.08
CA ASP A 22 8.88 -12.40 -2.19
C ASP A 22 8.49 -12.24 -0.71
N VAL A 23 8.07 -11.05 -0.28
CA VAL A 23 7.50 -10.85 1.06
C VAL A 23 6.20 -11.65 1.23
N LYS A 24 5.31 -11.66 0.22
CA LYS A 24 4.03 -12.38 0.27
C LYS A 24 4.18 -13.88 0.48
N LYS A 25 5.22 -14.51 -0.08
CA LYS A 25 5.49 -15.95 0.11
C LYS A 25 5.68 -16.32 1.58
N THR A 26 6.18 -15.40 2.41
CA THR A 26 6.45 -15.62 3.83
C THR A 26 5.21 -15.53 4.73
N TRP A 27 4.06 -15.06 4.19
CA TRP A 27 2.86 -14.79 4.99
C TRP A 27 2.26 -16.03 5.64
N ILE A 28 2.29 -17.19 4.97
CA ILE A 28 1.73 -18.43 5.50
C ILE A 28 2.57 -18.98 6.65
N GLU A 29 3.89 -18.87 6.55
CA GLU A 29 4.83 -19.44 7.53
C GLU A 29 5.01 -18.54 8.75
N ALA A 30 5.19 -17.23 8.53
CA ALA A 30 5.48 -16.27 9.60
C ALA A 30 4.23 -15.61 10.20
N GLY A 31 3.08 -15.77 9.54
CA GLY A 31 1.90 -14.97 9.83
C GLY A 31 2.08 -13.50 9.43
N VAL A 32 1.04 -12.71 9.67
CA VAL A 32 1.00 -11.29 9.32
C VAL A 32 0.20 -10.48 10.33
N THR A 33 0.54 -9.19 10.44
CA THR A 33 -0.28 -8.16 11.10
C THR A 33 -0.91 -7.27 10.05
N ILE A 34 -2.23 -7.11 10.08
CA ILE A 34 -2.92 -6.12 9.26
C ILE A 34 -2.89 -4.79 10.01
N MET A 35 -2.38 -3.75 9.35
CA MET A 35 -2.33 -2.39 9.89
C MET A 35 -3.18 -1.46 9.04
N SER A 36 -3.71 -0.42 9.67
CA SER A 36 -4.40 0.66 8.97
C SER A 36 -3.98 2.01 9.51
N ASP A 37 -3.62 2.93 8.63
CA ASP A 37 -3.42 4.34 8.93
C ASP A 37 -4.48 5.18 8.24
N GLY A 38 -5.15 6.02 9.02
CA GLY A 38 -6.12 6.97 8.52
C GLY A 38 -5.52 8.37 8.45
N TRP A 39 -5.75 9.07 7.35
CA TRP A 39 -5.41 10.48 7.20
C TRP A 39 -6.62 11.27 6.71
N SER A 40 -6.85 12.45 7.29
CA SER A 40 -7.88 13.38 6.88
C SER A 40 -7.27 14.74 6.60
N ASP A 41 -7.68 15.39 5.51
CA ASP A 41 -7.25 16.73 5.16
C ASP A 41 -8.21 17.81 5.70
N ILE A 42 -7.80 19.08 5.59
CA ILE A 42 -8.60 20.24 6.02
C ILE A 42 -9.92 20.42 5.26
N ARG A 43 -10.11 19.71 4.14
CA ARG A 43 -11.32 19.73 3.30
C ARG A 43 -12.22 18.52 3.57
N HIS A 44 -12.01 17.83 4.70
CA HIS A 44 -12.71 16.61 5.10
C HIS A 44 -12.55 15.44 4.12
N ARG A 45 -11.54 15.47 3.24
CA ARG A 45 -11.18 14.28 2.46
C ARG A 45 -10.42 13.33 3.37
N SER A 46 -10.94 12.13 3.51
CA SER A 46 -10.40 11.12 4.44
C SER A 46 -10.02 9.87 3.68
N ILE A 47 -8.85 9.32 3.97
CA ILE A 47 -8.32 8.12 3.33
C ILE A 47 -7.85 7.18 4.42
N ILE A 48 -8.13 5.88 4.25
CA ILE A 48 -7.57 4.83 5.09
C ILE A 48 -6.69 3.93 4.21
N ASN A 49 -5.41 3.83 4.55
CA ASN A 49 -4.50 2.89 3.93
C ASN A 49 -4.51 1.58 4.72
N PHE A 50 -4.44 0.47 3.99
CA PHE A 50 -4.31 -0.87 4.57
C PHE A 50 -2.95 -1.45 4.17
N LEU A 51 -2.22 -1.88 5.19
CA LEU A 51 -0.87 -2.42 5.10
C LEU A 51 -0.86 -3.81 5.73
N VAL A 52 0.03 -4.67 5.25
CA VAL A 52 0.35 -5.96 5.85
C VAL A 52 1.78 -5.93 6.29
N ASN A 53 2.04 -6.22 7.56
CA ASN A 53 3.37 -6.26 8.13
C ASN A 53 3.74 -7.66 8.61
N ASN A 54 4.97 -8.07 8.35
CA ASN A 54 5.60 -9.21 8.98
C ASN A 54 7.13 -8.97 9.13
N PRO A 55 7.90 -9.90 9.72
CA PRO A 55 9.34 -9.71 9.89
C PRO A 55 10.14 -9.51 8.60
N TYR A 56 9.58 -9.86 7.44
CA TYR A 56 10.23 -9.77 6.13
C TYR A 56 9.89 -8.50 5.37
N GLY A 57 8.91 -7.72 5.85
CA GLY A 57 8.62 -6.40 5.33
C GLY A 57 7.17 -5.96 5.52
N THR A 58 6.90 -4.74 5.06
CA THR A 58 5.54 -4.16 5.00
C THR A 58 5.10 -4.05 3.55
N VAL A 59 3.90 -4.52 3.24
CA VAL A 59 3.29 -4.47 1.91
C VAL A 59 2.02 -3.62 1.96
N PHE A 60 1.92 -2.62 1.08
CA PHE A 60 0.69 -1.90 0.84
C PHE A 60 -0.33 -2.79 0.13
N LEU A 61 -1.54 -2.90 0.68
CA LEU A 61 -2.63 -3.68 0.06
C LEU A 61 -3.53 -2.78 -0.78
N LYS A 62 -4.09 -1.75 -0.15
CA LYS A 62 -5.06 -0.85 -0.78
C LYS A 62 -5.23 0.41 0.05
N SER A 63 -5.82 1.41 -0.59
CA SER A 63 -6.31 2.63 0.05
C SER A 63 -7.82 2.74 -0.18
N VAL A 64 -8.55 3.24 0.80
CA VAL A 64 -10.00 3.44 0.74
C VAL A 64 -10.30 4.91 0.97
N ASP A 65 -10.96 5.53 -0.01
CA ASP A 65 -11.54 6.86 0.16
C ASP A 65 -12.74 6.76 1.10
N THR A 66 -12.63 7.46 2.22
CA THR A 66 -13.65 7.53 3.27
C THR A 66 -14.31 8.90 3.37
N SER A 67 -14.07 9.79 2.40
CA SER A 67 -14.60 11.17 2.40
C SER A 67 -16.12 11.24 2.35
N SER A 68 -16.78 10.21 1.81
CA SER A 68 -18.25 10.10 1.76
C SER A 68 -18.89 9.55 3.03
N PHE A 69 -18.08 9.01 3.96
CA PHE A 69 -18.59 8.47 5.22
C PHE A 69 -18.55 9.59 6.27
N VAL A 70 -19.72 10.14 6.56
CA VAL A 70 -19.91 11.06 7.67
C VAL A 70 -19.67 10.28 8.97
N LYS A 71 -18.82 10.81 9.85
CA LYS A 71 -18.72 10.31 11.23
C LYS A 71 -20.00 10.75 11.96
N ASP A 72 -20.97 9.85 12.11
CA ASP A 72 -21.96 10.00 13.17
C ASP A 72 -21.21 9.85 14.50
N ALA A 73 -21.34 10.87 15.35
CA ALA A 73 -20.71 10.96 16.66
C ALA A 73 -21.58 10.35 17.76
#